data_AF-A0A7R7B9X0-F1
#
_entry.id   AF-A0A7R7B9X0-F1
#
_cell.length_a   1.000
_cell.length_b   1.000
_cell.length_c   1.000
_cell.angle_alpha   90.00
_cell.angle_beta   90.00
_cell.angle_gamma   90.00
#
_symmetry.space_group_name_H-M   'P 1'
#
loop_
_entity.id
_entity.type
_entity.pdbx_description
1 polymer ?
#
loop_
_entity_poly.entity_id
_entity_poly.type
_entity_poly.pdbx_seq_one_letter_code
_entity_poly.pdbx_strand_id
1 'polypeptide(L)'
;MWGARLGKASFRAEIEHRMVEDEKAGWKLTYRRVTPRWASYSGINNGQIRYVRAIAVCNDRAALFTINYSRSEKLPYDPLVVRMVRSLKAEGC
;
A
#
# COMPACT_ATOMS: atom_id res chain seq x y z
N MET A 1 9.54 -5.38 0.96
CA MET A 1 9.27 -4.30 -0.02
C MET A 1 9.60 -4.84 -1.39
N TRP A 2 8.84 -4.49 -2.42
CA TRP A 2 9.04 -5.02 -3.76
C TRP A 2 8.66 -4.00 -4.84
N GLY A 3 9.23 -4.14 -6.03
CA GLY A 3 9.02 -3.23 -7.16
C GLY A 3 8.09 -3.83 -8.22
N ALA A 4 7.24 -2.99 -8.83
CA ALA A 4 6.35 -3.35 -9.93
C ALA A 4 6.64 -2.47 -11.16
N ARG A 5 6.60 -3.06 -12.36
CA ARG A 5 6.47 -2.31 -13.61
C ARG A 5 4.99 -1.99 -13.83
N LEU A 6 4.67 -0.73 -14.13
CA LEU A 6 3.29 -0.26 -14.32
C LEU A 6 2.73 -0.59 -15.72
N GLY A 7 3.55 -1.11 -16.63
CA GLY A 7 3.12 -1.48 -17.98
C GLY A 7 2.53 -0.26 -18.71
N LYS A 8 1.37 -0.45 -19.36
CA LYS A 8 0.61 0.68 -19.97
C LYS A 8 -0.39 1.32 -18.99
N ALA A 9 -0.51 0.80 -17.77
CA ALA A 9 -1.46 1.30 -16.79
C ALA A 9 -0.87 2.49 -16.03
N SER A 10 -1.72 3.46 -15.68
CA SER A 10 -1.31 4.52 -14.77
C SER A 10 -1.04 3.95 -13.37
N PHE A 11 -0.20 4.61 -12.58
CA PHE A 11 0.02 4.27 -11.16
C PHE A 11 -1.31 4.10 -10.42
N ARG A 12 -2.26 5.02 -10.62
CA ARG A 12 -3.58 4.95 -10.00
C ARG A 12 -4.33 3.66 -10.38
N ALA A 13 -4.40 3.36 -11.67
CA ALA A 13 -5.13 2.19 -12.16
C ALA A 13 -4.53 0.88 -11.61
N GLU A 14 -3.21 0.79 -11.54
CA GLU A 14 -2.51 -0.35 -10.94
C GLU A 14 -2.87 -0.53 -9.45
N ILE A 15 -2.87 0.56 -8.67
CA ILE A 15 -3.24 0.48 -7.24
C ILE A 15 -4.71 0.14 -7.06
N GLU A 16 -5.60 0.72 -7.86
CA GLU A 16 -7.04 0.42 -7.80
C GLU A 16 -7.31 -1.04 -8.15
N HIS A 17 -6.64 -1.59 -9.16
CA HIS A 17 -6.68 -3.03 -9.48
C HIS A 17 -6.24 -3.88 -8.28
N ARG A 18 -5.14 -3.53 -7.61
CA ARG A 18 -4.66 -4.25 -6.42
C ARG A 18 -5.62 -4.21 -5.25
N MET A 19 -6.27 -3.07 -5.03
CA MET A 19 -7.30 -2.95 -4.01
C MET A 19 -8.47 -3.90 -4.27
N VAL A 20 -8.89 -4.03 -5.53
CA VAL A 20 -9.93 -4.99 -5.93
C VAL A 20 -9.47 -6.43 -5.69
N GLU A 21 -8.23 -6.78 -6.02
CA GLU A 21 -7.69 -8.11 -5.75
C GLU A 21 -7.58 -8.42 -4.24
N ASP A 22 -7.23 -7.42 -3.43
CA ASP A 22 -7.25 -7.56 -1.98
C ASP A 22 -8.68 -7.77 -1.44
N GLU A 23 -9.68 -7.03 -1.96
CA GLU A 23 -11.08 -7.23 -1.61
C GLU A 23 -11.57 -8.64 -2.00
N LYS A 24 -11.22 -9.14 -3.19
CA LYS A 24 -11.51 -10.52 -3.62
C LYS A 24 -10.83 -11.56 -2.72
N ALA A 25 -9.65 -11.26 -2.20
CA ALA A 25 -8.95 -12.09 -1.23
C ALA A 25 -9.52 -11.98 0.21
N GLY A 26 -10.66 -11.31 0.39
CA GLY A 26 -11.38 -11.22 1.66
C GLY A 26 -10.93 -10.07 2.56
N TRP A 27 -10.07 -9.15 2.09
CA TRP A 27 -9.72 -7.97 2.86
C TRP A 27 -10.82 -6.92 2.78
N LYS A 28 -11.43 -6.61 3.93
CA LYS A 28 -12.30 -5.44 4.03
C LYS A 28 -11.45 -4.19 4.14
N LEU A 29 -11.40 -3.38 3.08
CA LEU A 29 -10.66 -2.13 3.08
C LEU A 29 -11.31 -1.11 4.02
N THR A 30 -10.54 -0.61 4.99
CA THR A 30 -10.99 0.32 6.05
C THR A 30 -10.40 1.72 5.90
N TYR A 31 -9.30 1.85 5.17
CA TYR A 31 -8.66 3.13 4.85
C TYR A 31 -8.17 3.09 3.41
N ARG A 32 -8.37 4.19 2.66
CA ARG A 32 -7.84 4.35 1.30
C ARG A 32 -7.48 5.81 1.06
N ARG A 33 -6.31 6.06 0.50
CA ARG A 33 -5.89 7.35 -0.05
C ARG A 33 -5.02 7.10 -1.26
N VAL A 34 -5.52 7.50 -2.43
CA VAL A 34 -4.85 7.27 -3.73
C VAL A 34 -4.63 8.60 -4.42
N THR A 35 -3.38 8.88 -4.74
CA THR A 35 -2.95 10.05 -5.51
C THR A 35 -2.21 9.59 -6.77
N PRO A 36 -1.92 10.48 -7.73
CA PRO A 36 -1.16 10.11 -8.93
C PRO A 36 0.24 9.55 -8.66
N ARG A 37 0.88 9.91 -7.53
CA ARG A 37 2.28 9.56 -7.22
C ARG A 37 2.46 8.63 -6.02
N TRP A 38 1.45 8.49 -5.19
CA TRP A 38 1.52 7.60 -4.03
C TRP A 38 0.13 7.15 -3.60
N ALA A 39 0.08 6.02 -2.93
CA ALA A 39 -1.12 5.50 -2.33
C ALA A 39 -0.85 4.89 -0.95
N SER A 40 -1.85 4.93 -0.08
CA SER A 40 -1.86 4.18 1.16
C SER A 40 -3.25 3.65 1.41
N TYR A 41 -3.34 2.37 1.73
CA TYR A 41 -4.59 1.75 2.08
C TYR A 41 -4.37 0.69 3.14
N SER A 42 -5.43 0.40 3.89
CA SER A 42 -5.42 -0.63 4.91
C SER A 42 -6.71 -1.43 4.85
N GLY A 43 -6.62 -2.71 5.18
CA GLY A 43 -7.75 -3.61 5.26
C GLY A 43 -7.64 -4.52 6.47
N ILE A 44 -8.77 -5.13 6.81
CA ILE A 44 -8.86 -6.13 7.87
C ILE A 44 -9.38 -7.45 7.29
N ASN A 45 -8.82 -8.56 7.75
CA ASN A 45 -9.27 -9.90 7.41
C ASN A 45 -8.93 -10.84 8.57
N ASN A 46 -9.93 -11.55 9.13
CA ASN A 46 -9.73 -12.58 10.17
C ASN A 46 -8.79 -12.15 11.33
N GLY A 47 -9.02 -10.96 11.88
CA GLY A 47 -8.20 -10.44 13.00
C GLY A 47 -6.81 -9.93 12.59
N GLN A 48 -6.45 -9.97 11.32
CA GLN A 48 -5.25 -9.37 10.76
C GLN A 48 -5.55 -7.98 10.20
N ILE A 49 -4.56 -7.09 10.29
CA ILE A 49 -4.51 -5.81 9.62
C ILE A 49 -3.49 -5.92 8.49
N ARG A 50 -3.89 -5.57 7.27
CA ARG A 50 -2.99 -5.31 6.14
C ARG A 50 -2.82 -3.81 6.00
N TYR A 51 -1.57 -3.38 5.86
CA TYR A 51 -1.24 -2.01 5.47
C TYR A 51 -0.39 -2.03 4.21
N VAL A 52 -0.75 -1.20 3.24
CA VAL A 52 -0.02 -1.05 1.98
C VAL A 52 0.33 0.41 1.75
N ARG A 53 1.60 0.66 1.42
CA ARG A 53 2.11 1.93 0.91
C ARG A 53 2.68 1.68 -0.48
N ALA A 54 2.25 2.48 -1.45
CA ALA A 54 2.82 2.46 -2.79
C ALA A 54 3.30 3.87 -3.17
N ILE A 55 4.41 3.94 -3.89
CA ILE A 55 4.92 5.17 -4.49
C ILE A 55 5.26 4.93 -5.95
N ALA A 56 4.99 5.91 -6.79
CA ALA A 56 5.54 5.97 -8.14
C ALA A 56 7.04 6.25 -8.04
N VAL A 57 7.82 5.54 -8.84
CA VAL A 57 9.26 5.76 -9.04
C VAL A 57 9.52 5.92 -10.54
N CYS A 58 10.73 6.31 -10.93
CA CYS A 58 11.02 6.67 -12.32
C CYS A 58 10.87 5.49 -13.29
N ASN A 59 10.65 5.81 -14.57
CA ASN A 59 10.53 4.85 -15.67
C ASN A 59 9.32 3.90 -15.54
N ASP A 60 8.14 4.46 -15.26
CA ASP A 60 6.86 3.73 -15.17
C ASP A 60 6.92 2.54 -14.22
N ARG A 61 7.47 2.78 -13.04
CA ARG A 61 7.61 1.78 -11.98
C ARG A 61 6.92 2.26 -10.71
N ALA A 62 6.61 1.30 -9.84
CA ALA A 62 6.16 1.56 -8.49
C ALA A 62 6.96 0.74 -7.49
N ALA A 63 7.17 1.30 -6.30
CA ALA A 63 7.64 0.56 -5.14
C ALA A 63 6.48 0.36 -4.17
N LEU A 64 6.30 -0.87 -3.71
CA LEU A 64 5.23 -1.26 -2.80
C LEU A 64 5.81 -1.85 -1.52
N PHE A 65 5.29 -1.35 -0.40
CA PHE A 65 5.48 -1.90 0.92
C PHE A 65 4.14 -2.45 1.41
N THR A 66 4.13 -3.73 1.75
CA THR A 66 2.98 -4.42 2.34
C THR A 66 3.41 -5.05 3.64
N ILE A 67 2.60 -4.88 4.68
CA ILE A 67 2.79 -5.55 5.95
C ILE A 67 1.45 -6.05 6.46
N ASN A 68 1.45 -7.26 7.01
CA ASN A 68 0.32 -7.85 7.70
C ASN A 68 0.73 -8.07 9.16
N TYR A 69 -0.13 -7.75 10.10
CA TYR A 69 0.10 -7.94 11.53
C TYR A 69 -1.23 -8.18 12.27
N SER A 70 -1.18 -8.84 13.43
CA SER A 70 -2.39 -9.07 14.21
C SER A 70 -2.98 -7.75 14.69
N ARG A 71 -4.31 -7.67 14.77
CA ARG A 71 -5.00 -6.53 15.36
C ARG A 71 -4.58 -6.31 16.82
N SER A 72 -4.22 -7.38 17.54
CA SER A 72 -3.69 -7.30 18.91
C SER A 72 -2.29 -6.65 18.98
N GLU A 73 -1.53 -6.68 17.89
CA GLU A 73 -0.19 -6.11 17.78
C GLU A 73 -0.20 -4.70 17.17
N LYS A 74 -1.39 -4.09 17.01
CA LYS A 74 -1.50 -2.78 16.39
C LYS A 74 -0.64 -1.71 17.07
N LEU A 75 -0.71 -1.63 18.41
CA LEU A 75 0.02 -0.62 19.18
C LEU A 75 1.54 -0.67 18.97
N PRO A 76 2.22 -1.84 19.06
CA PRO A 76 3.65 -1.90 18.77
C PRO A 76 4.00 -1.69 17.29
N TYR A 77 3.09 -1.97 16.34
CA TYR A 77 3.34 -1.77 14.90
C TYR A 77 3.09 -0.35 14.40
N ASP A 78 2.19 0.40 15.04
CA ASP A 78 1.87 1.78 14.67
C ASP A 78 3.11 2.68 14.47
N PRO A 79 4.11 2.72 15.38
CA PRO A 79 5.32 3.53 15.16
C PRO A 79 6.15 3.08 13.94
N LEU A 80 6.16 1.78 13.62
CA LEU A 80 6.86 1.26 12.44
C LEU A 80 6.19 1.71 11.15
N VAL A 81 4.84 1.64 11.10
CA VAL A 81 4.05 2.13 9.97
C VAL A 81 4.24 3.63 9.79
N VAL A 82 4.19 4.41 10.88
CA VAL A 82 4.40 5.86 10.84
C VAL A 82 5.80 6.21 10.31
N ARG A 83 6.85 5.56 10.82
CA ARG A 83 8.22 5.79 10.34
C ARG A 83 8.37 5.41 8.87
N MET A 84 7.76 4.31 8.46
CA MET A 84 7.79 3.86 7.06
C MET A 84 7.09 4.86 6.13
N VAL A 85 5.91 5.38 6.48
CA VAL A 85 5.22 6.40 5.65
C VAL A 85 6.03 7.69 5.53
N ARG A 86 6.73 8.08 6.60
CA ARG A 86 7.60 9.28 6.59
C ARG A 86 8.84 9.10 5.72
N SER A 87 9.34 7.88 5.59
CA SER A 87 10.57 7.58 4.86
C SER A 87 10.28 7.21 3.39
N LEU A 88 9.21 6.47 3.12
CA LEU A 88 8.84 6.00 1.78
C LEU A 88 7.95 7.03 1.08
N LYS A 89 8.60 8.05 0.53
CA LYS A 89 7.99 9.11 -0.26
C LYS A 89 8.31 8.91 -1.74
N ALA A 90 7.36 9.30 -2.59
CA ALA A 90 7.65 9.46 -4.01
C ALA A 90 8.56 10.69 -4.14
N GLU A 91 9.83 10.46 -4.40
CA GLU A 91 10.77 11.54 -4.73
C GLU A 91 10.75 11.82 -6.22
N GLY A 92 11.34 12.95 -6.60
CA GLY A 92 11.34 13.46 -7.97
C GLY A 92 11.79 12.44 -9.01
N CYS A 93 11.02 12.40 -10.08
CA CYS A 93 11.45 12.18 -11.45
C CYS A 93 10.92 13.43 -12.18
#